data_AF-A0A3S3QTR4-F1
#
_entry.id   AF-A0A3S3QTR4-F1
#
_cell.length_a   1.000
_cell.length_b   1.000
_cell.length_c   1.000
_cell.angle_alpha   90.00
_cell.angle_beta   90.00
_cell.angle_gamma   90.00
#
_symmetry.space_group_name_H-M   'P 1'
#
loop_
_entity.id
_entity.type
_entity.pdbx_description
1 polymer ?
#
loop_
_entity_poly.entity_id
_entity_poly.type
_entity_poly.pdbx_seq_one_letter_code
_entity_poly.pdbx_strand_id
1 'polypeptide(L)'
;MVSDELEDIYRRMSEHFGPQHWWPGETPFEVMVGAILTQNTNWQNVEKAIAALKRAGVLSLPAMASLGAGELAEYIRPAGYYNIKPVGYRISSP
;
A
#
# COMPACT_ATOMS: atom_id res chain seq x y z
N MET A 1 -22.10 -8.80 26.72
CA MET A 1 -22.01 -7.43 27.27
C MET A 1 -21.02 -6.55 26.51
N VAL A 2 -19.72 -6.87 26.38
CA VAL A 2 -18.81 -6.04 25.54
C VAL A 2 -19.12 -6.16 24.04
N SER A 3 -19.54 -7.35 23.57
CA SER A 3 -19.92 -7.56 22.17
C SER A 3 -21.14 -6.73 21.76
N ASP A 4 -22.15 -6.67 22.63
CA ASP A 4 -23.44 -6.04 22.32
C ASP A 4 -23.31 -4.51 22.17
N GLU A 5 -22.44 -3.89 22.99
CA GLU A 5 -22.16 -2.45 22.93
C GLU A 5 -21.33 -2.08 21.69
N LEU A 6 -20.35 -2.91 21.32
CA LEU A 6 -19.57 -2.72 20.08
C LEU A 6 -20.44 -2.88 18.83
N GLU A 7 -21.37 -3.84 18.83
CA GLU A 7 -22.32 -4.05 17.74
C GLU A 7 -23.28 -2.86 17.59
N ASP A 8 -23.77 -2.29 18.69
CA ASP A 8 -24.63 -1.11 18.64
C ASP A 8 -23.89 0.13 18.10
N ILE A 9 -22.66 0.36 18.56
CA ILE A 9 -21.81 1.44 18.05
C ILE A 9 -21.54 1.25 16.55
N TYR A 10 -21.14 0.04 16.14
CA TYR A 10 -20.91 -0.27 14.72
C TYR A 10 -22.16 -0.03 13.88
N ARG A 11 -23.33 -0.49 14.34
CA ARG A 11 -24.60 -0.30 13.62
C ARG A 11 -24.92 1.18 13.44
N ARG A 12 -24.83 1.98 14.50
CA ARG A 12 -25.11 3.43 14.45
C ARG A 12 -24.16 4.17 13.52
N MET A 13 -22.88 3.82 13.53
CA MET A 13 -21.90 4.39 12.60
C MET A 13 -22.17 3.96 11.16
N SER A 14 -22.45 2.68 10.94
CA SER A 14 -22.76 2.12 9.62
C SER A 14 -24.04 2.72 9.02
N GLU A 15 -25.10 2.90 9.81
CA GLU A 15 -26.35 3.54 9.38
C GLU A 15 -26.15 5.02 9.03
N HIS A 16 -25.34 5.75 9.81
CA HIS A 16 -25.12 7.18 9.60
C HIS A 16 -24.21 7.47 8.41
N PHE A 17 -23.10 6.73 8.28
CA PHE A 17 -22.09 7.00 7.27
C PHE A 17 -22.29 6.16 5.99
N GLY A 18 -22.92 4.98 6.08
CA GLY A 18 -23.07 4.06 4.96
C GLY A 18 -21.74 3.42 4.52
N PRO A 19 -21.73 2.69 3.38
CA PRO A 19 -20.51 2.12 2.81
C PRO A 19 -19.47 3.19 2.54
N GLN A 20 -18.38 3.20 3.32
CA GLN A 20 -17.36 4.24 3.21
C GLN A 20 -16.41 4.07 2.02
N HIS A 21 -16.36 2.87 1.41
CA HIS A 21 -15.34 2.51 0.42
C HIS A 21 -13.93 2.96 0.88
N TRP A 22 -13.67 2.84 2.18
CA TRP A 22 -12.55 3.45 2.89
C TRP A 22 -11.18 3.01 2.36
N TRP A 23 -11.16 1.90 1.62
CA TRP A 23 -10.05 1.49 0.80
C TRP A 23 -10.47 1.46 -0.68
N PRO A 24 -10.08 2.45 -1.50
CA PRO A 24 -10.38 2.42 -2.91
C PRO A 24 -9.46 1.41 -3.59
N GLY A 25 -10.06 0.38 -4.16
CA GLY A 25 -9.37 -0.61 -4.97
C GLY A 25 -10.38 -1.26 -5.91
N GLU A 26 -10.06 -1.31 -7.20
CA GLU A 26 -10.93 -1.95 -8.19
C GLU A 26 -10.79 -3.46 -8.13
N THR A 27 -9.66 -3.97 -7.61
CA THR A 27 -9.37 -5.40 -7.50
C THR A 27 -8.80 -5.76 -6.12
N PRO A 28 -8.98 -7.00 -5.65
CA PRO A 28 -8.31 -7.49 -4.44
C PRO A 28 -6.78 -7.33 -4.50
N PHE A 29 -6.19 -7.45 -5.68
CA PHE A 29 -4.75 -7.27 -5.86
C PHE A 29 -4.30 -5.82 -5.64
N GLU A 30 -5.07 -4.85 -6.15
CA GLU A 30 -4.83 -3.44 -5.86
C GLU A 30 -4.93 -3.14 -4.36
N VAL A 31 -5.91 -3.72 -3.66
CA VAL A 31 -6.04 -3.60 -2.20
C VAL A 31 -4.80 -4.16 -1.50
N MET A 32 -4.34 -5.35 -1.89
CA MET A 32 -3.13 -5.98 -1.35
C MET A 32 -1.88 -5.13 -1.57
N VAL A 33 -1.66 -4.64 -2.80
CA VAL A 33 -0.52 -3.78 -3.14
C VAL A 33 -0.59 -2.47 -2.34
N GLY A 34 -1.76 -1.84 -2.26
CA GLY A 34 -1.95 -0.66 -1.44
C GLY A 34 -1.58 -0.91 0.02
N ALA A 35 -2.06 -1.99 0.61
CA ALA A 35 -1.84 -2.31 2.02
C ALA A 35 -0.34 -2.52 2.33
N ILE A 36 0.41 -3.08 1.38
CA ILE A 36 1.87 -3.22 1.48
C ILE A 36 2.54 -1.83 1.42
N LEU A 37 2.13 -0.99 0.47
CA LEU A 37 2.75 0.33 0.26
C LEU A 37 2.46 1.31 1.40
N THR A 38 1.30 1.22 2.06
CA THR A 38 0.94 2.07 3.20
C THR A 38 1.87 1.90 4.41
N GLN A 39 2.60 0.79 4.52
CA GLN A 39 3.46 0.52 5.68
C GLN A 39 4.59 1.56 5.89
N ASN A 40 4.99 2.28 4.83
CA ASN A 40 6.13 3.21 4.88
C ASN A 40 5.81 4.63 4.38
N THR A 41 4.53 4.98 4.18
CA THR A 41 4.17 6.29 3.59
C THR A 41 2.72 6.70 3.89
N ASN A 42 2.35 7.92 3.52
CA ASN A 42 0.96 8.39 3.59
C ASN A 42 0.12 7.88 2.41
N TRP A 43 -1.21 7.94 2.56
CA TRP A 43 -2.15 7.46 1.53
C TRP A 43 -1.97 8.15 0.17
N GLN A 44 -1.73 9.47 0.15
CA GLN A 44 -1.52 10.24 -1.09
C GLN A 44 -0.33 9.72 -1.92
N ASN A 45 0.69 9.17 -1.28
CA ASN A 45 1.84 8.60 -1.96
C ASN A 45 1.57 7.17 -2.46
N VAL A 46 0.76 6.40 -1.74
CA VAL A 46 0.26 5.10 -2.20
C VAL A 46 -0.59 5.28 -3.46
N GLU A 47 -1.50 6.26 -3.47
CA GLU A 47 -2.33 6.57 -4.63
C GLU A 47 -1.48 6.92 -5.86
N LYS A 48 -0.42 7.72 -5.69
CA LYS A 48 0.52 8.05 -6.78
C LYS A 48 1.23 6.81 -7.33
N ALA A 49 1.67 5.91 -6.46
CA ALA A 49 2.35 4.67 -6.84
C ALA A 49 1.41 3.71 -7.58
N ILE A 50 0.20 3.49 -7.05
CA ILE A 50 -0.83 2.69 -7.70
C ILE A 50 -1.20 3.29 -9.06
N ALA A 51 -1.41 4.60 -9.15
CA ALA A 51 -1.70 5.27 -10.42
C ALA A 51 -0.55 5.13 -11.44
N ALA A 52 0.70 5.12 -10.99
CA ALA A 52 1.85 4.87 -11.87
C ALA A 52 1.83 3.42 -12.41
N LEU A 53 1.64 2.43 -11.54
CA LEU A 53 1.53 1.01 -11.93
C LEU A 53 0.36 0.75 -12.88
N LYS A 54 -0.80 1.39 -12.63
CA LYS A 54 -1.99 1.31 -13.51
C LYS A 54 -1.73 1.92 -14.88
N ARG A 55 -1.14 3.12 -14.94
CA ARG A 55 -0.80 3.78 -16.21
C ARG A 55 0.21 2.98 -17.03
N ALA A 56 1.13 2.30 -16.38
CA ALA A 56 2.08 1.41 -17.02
C ALA A 56 1.47 0.04 -17.40
N GLY A 57 0.25 -0.27 -16.99
CA GLY A 57 -0.40 -1.57 -17.24
C GLY A 57 0.22 -2.73 -16.48
N VAL A 58 0.99 -2.45 -15.42
CA VAL A 58 1.77 -3.46 -14.68
C VAL A 58 1.20 -3.77 -13.30
N LEU A 59 0.02 -3.25 -12.92
CA LEU A 59 -0.62 -3.57 -11.64
C LEU A 59 -1.25 -4.98 -11.66
N SER A 60 -0.42 -6.00 -11.78
CA SER A 60 -0.78 -7.42 -11.65
C SER A 60 0.41 -8.22 -11.16
N LEU A 61 0.16 -9.33 -10.45
CA LEU A 61 1.22 -10.19 -9.95
C LEU A 61 2.20 -10.64 -11.05
N PRO A 62 1.75 -11.14 -12.22
CA PRO A 62 2.67 -11.58 -13.27
C PRO A 62 3.51 -10.44 -13.85
N ALA A 63 2.90 -9.27 -14.08
CA ALA A 63 3.62 -8.12 -14.64
C ALA A 63 4.66 -7.60 -13.64
N MET A 64 4.29 -7.42 -12.37
CA MET A 64 5.22 -6.92 -11.34
C MET A 64 6.37 -7.92 -11.08
N ALA A 65 6.09 -9.23 -11.10
CA ALA A 65 7.12 -10.26 -10.94
C ALA A 65 8.11 -10.32 -12.12
N SER A 66 7.68 -9.87 -13.31
CA SER A 66 8.53 -9.81 -14.50
C SER A 66 9.41 -8.56 -14.58
N LEU A 67 9.09 -7.51 -13.81
CA LEU A 67 9.87 -6.28 -13.76
C LEU A 67 11.18 -6.49 -12.99
N GLY A 68 12.24 -5.84 -13.43
CA GLY A 68 13.44 -5.72 -12.62
C GLY A 68 13.15 -4.93 -11.34
N ALA A 69 13.86 -5.24 -10.25
CA ALA A 69 13.67 -4.56 -8.96
C ALA A 69 13.83 -3.02 -9.08
N GLY A 70 14.75 -2.55 -9.93
CA GLY A 70 14.93 -1.12 -10.21
C GLY A 70 13.75 -0.49 -10.94
N GLU A 71 13.19 -1.18 -11.94
CA GLU A 71 12.01 -0.70 -12.68
C GLU A 71 10.78 -0.64 -11.77
N LEU A 72 10.57 -1.67 -10.95
CA LEU A 72 9.51 -1.67 -9.96
C LEU A 72 9.67 -0.53 -8.95
N ALA A 73 10.91 -0.28 -8.49
CA ALA A 73 11.23 0.78 -7.54
C ALA A 73 10.86 2.17 -8.08
N GLU A 74 11.01 2.43 -9.38
CA GLU A 74 10.60 3.71 -9.98
C GLU A 74 9.10 3.96 -9.87
N TYR A 75 8.28 2.93 -10.06
CA TYR A 75 6.82 3.05 -9.93
C TYR A 75 6.38 3.28 -8.48
N ILE A 76 7.04 2.63 -7.52
CA ILE A 76 6.69 2.71 -6.10
C ILE A 76 7.51 3.74 -5.31
N ARG A 77 8.37 4.50 -5.97
CA ARG A 77 9.23 5.54 -5.37
C ARG A 77 8.48 6.52 -4.47
N PRO A 78 7.26 7.02 -4.84
CA PRO A 78 6.50 7.90 -3.95
C PRO A 78 6.16 7.24 -2.60
N ALA A 79 5.98 5.91 -2.59
CA ALA A 79 5.64 5.14 -1.39
C ALA A 79 6.84 4.81 -0.49
N GLY A 80 8.02 5.38 -0.75
CA GLY A 80 9.16 5.35 0.18
C GLY A 80 10.05 4.11 0.09
N TYR A 81 9.77 3.16 -0.81
CA TYR A 81 10.55 1.93 -0.95
C TYR A 81 11.96 2.10 -1.53
N TYR A 82 12.43 3.33 -1.74
CA TYR A 82 13.74 3.59 -2.34
C TYR A 82 14.92 3.53 -1.36
N ASN A 83 14.73 3.27 -0.05
CA ASN A 83 15.84 3.18 0.90
C ASN A 83 15.52 2.30 2.13
N ILE A 84 15.48 0.98 1.96
CA ILE A 84 15.94 0.10 3.05
C ILE A 84 17.45 -0.03 2.86
N LYS A 85 18.15 1.03 3.29
CA LYS A 85 19.60 1.22 3.39
C LYS A 85 20.42 -0.09 3.17
N PRO A 86 21.34 -0.17 2.19
CA PRO A 86 22.55 -0.95 2.42
C PRO A 86 23.29 -0.22 3.53
N VAL A 87 23.11 -0.65 4.78
CA VAL A 87 23.95 -0.17 5.89
C VAL A 87 25.38 -0.48 5.49
N GLY A 88 26.12 0.58 5.20
CA GLY A 88 27.56 0.52 4.99
C GLY A 88 28.20 -0.12 6.21
N TYR A 89 28.62 -1.36 6.05
CA TYR A 89 29.58 -1.98 6.94
C TYR A 89 30.96 -1.43 6.55
N ARG A 90 31.25 -0.18 6.97
CA ARG A 90 32.63 0.31 7.07
C ARG A 90 33.27 -0.49 8.21
N ILE A 91 33.84 -1.65 7.89
CA ILE A 91 34.82 -2.29 8.78
C ILE A 91 36.03 -1.39 8.75
N SER A 92 36.11 -0.55 9.78
CA SER A 92 37.35 0.11 10.16
C SER A 92 38.14 -0.97 10.89
N SER A 93 39.13 -1.57 10.21
CA SER A 93 40.11 -2.45 10.84
C SER A 93 40.97 -1.62 11.80
N PRO A 94 41.22 -2.10 13.04
CA PRO A 94 42.53 -1.91 13.66
C PRO A 94 43.56 -2.88 13.05
#